data_AF-A0A9D6V5X9-F1
#
_entry.id   AF-A0A9D6V5X9-F1
#
_cell.length_a   1.000
_cell.length_b   1.000
_cell.length_c   1.000
_cell.angle_alpha   90.00
_cell.angle_beta   90.00
_cell.angle_gamma   90.00
#
_symmetry.space_group_name_H-M   'P 1'
#
loop_
_entity.id
_entity.type
_entity.pdbx_description
1 polymer ?
#
loop_
_entity_poly.entity_id
_entity_poly.type
_entity_poly.pdbx_seq_one_letter_code
_entity_poly.pdbx_strand_id
1 'polypeptide(L)' 'MIAAVKALPHEILDKIDYREWSLRTLEGAARFRELKAKSLPCVAIEGKLVFESNIPQEEELIAAVEEASKETAS' A
#
# COMPACT_ATOMS: atom_id res chain seq x y z
N MET A 1 2.47 -7.98 -5.73
CA MET A 1 1.94 -7.77 -4.36
C MET A 1 0.44 -8.03 -4.28
N ILE A 2 -0.24 -8.05 -5.43
CA ILE A 2 -1.65 -8.42 -5.67
C ILE A 2 -2.29 -9.40 -4.68
N ALA A 3 -1.65 -10.53 -4.35
CA ALA A 3 -2.29 -11.58 -3.55
C ALA A 3 -2.64 -11.13 -2.13
N ALA A 4 -1.79 -10.31 -1.49
CA ALA A 4 -2.03 -9.85 -0.12
C ALA A 4 -3.18 -8.83 -0.05
N VAL A 5 -3.28 -7.93 -1.02
CA VAL A 5 -4.38 -6.95 -1.07
C VAL A 5 -5.69 -7.61 -1.47
N LYS A 6 -5.68 -8.55 -2.42
CA LYS A 6 -6.88 -9.30 -2.80
C LYS A 6 -7.38 -10.27 -1.73
N ALA A 7 -6.55 -10.61 -0.74
CA ALA A 7 -6.97 -11.40 0.40
C ALA A 7 -7.80 -10.59 1.39
N LEU A 8 -7.70 -9.24 1.36
CA LEU A 8 -8.47 -8.38 2.25
C LEU A 8 -9.98 -8.62 2.11
N PRO A 9 -10.73 -8.48 3.23
CA PRO A 9 -12.18 -8.59 3.20
C PRO A 9 -12.79 -7.54 2.28
N HIS A 10 -13.89 -7.90 1.60
CA HIS A 10 -14.57 -7.04 0.64
C HIS A 10 -14.93 -5.65 1.21
N GLU A 11 -15.27 -5.57 2.50
CA GLU A 11 -15.61 -4.30 3.14
C GLU A 11 -14.43 -3.31 3.14
N ILE A 12 -13.20 -3.80 3.25
CA ILE A 12 -12.00 -2.96 3.16
C ILE A 12 -11.69 -2.62 1.71
N LEU A 13 -11.81 -3.59 0.81
CA LEU A 13 -11.60 -3.39 -0.63
C LEU A 13 -12.54 -2.32 -1.23
N ASP A 14 -13.78 -2.24 -0.74
CA ASP A 14 -14.75 -1.21 -1.17
C ASP A 14 -14.37 0.19 -0.67
N LYS A 15 -13.63 0.27 0.45
CA LYS A 15 -13.19 1.51 1.09
C LYS A 15 -11.85 2.04 0.58
N ILE A 16 -11.08 1.25 -0.19
CA ILE A 16 -9.73 1.63 -0.65
C ILE A 16 -9.61 1.68 -2.17
N ASP A 17 -8.88 2.68 -2.69
CA ASP A 17 -8.42 2.69 -4.08
C ASP A 17 -7.06 1.99 -4.16
N TYR A 18 -7.06 0.71 -4.55
CA TYR A 18 -5.83 -0.05 -4.71
C TYR A 18 -5.19 0.19 -6.09
N ARG A 19 -3.91 0.55 -6.10
CA ARG A 19 -3.09 0.64 -7.31
C ARG A 19 -1.78 -0.12 -7.16
N GLU A 20 -1.44 -0.91 -8.17
CA GLU A 20 -0.14 -1.58 -8.24
C GLU A 20 0.71 -0.93 -9.33
N TRP A 21 1.96 -0.63 -9.00
CA TRP A 21 2.96 -0.19 -9.95
C TRP A 21 4.14 -1.16 -10.00
N SER A 22 4.69 -1.33 -11.19
CA SER A 22 5.87 -2.15 -11.43
C SER A 22 7.09 -1.26 -11.71
N LEU A 23 8.24 -1.54 -11.09
CA LEU A 23 9.50 -0.85 -11.41
C LEU A 23 9.98 -1.05 -12.85
N ARG A 24 9.38 -2.00 -13.58
CA ARG A 24 9.62 -2.21 -15.00
C ARG A 24 9.01 -1.12 -15.89
N THR A 25 8.05 -0.33 -15.37
CA THR A 25 7.43 0.79 -16.09
C THR A 25 8.00 2.11 -15.58
N LEU A 26 8.08 3.11 -16.48
CA LEU A 26 8.54 4.45 -16.11
C LEU A 26 7.67 5.08 -15.02
N GLU A 27 6.35 4.88 -15.09
CA GLU A 27 5.41 5.36 -14.08
C GLU A 27 5.66 4.73 -12.72
N GLY A 28 5.89 3.42 -12.64
CA GLY A 28 6.18 2.76 -11.38
C GLY A 28 7.53 3.17 -10.79
N ALA A 29 8.56 3.36 -11.62
CA ALA A 29 9.84 3.88 -11.18
C ALA A 29 9.74 5.34 -10.67
N ALA A 30 8.89 6.17 -11.31
CA ALA A 30 8.61 7.52 -10.85
C ALA A 30 7.91 7.50 -9.49
N ARG A 31 6.83 6.71 -9.34
CA ARG A 31 6.11 6.61 -8.07
C ARG A 31 6.95 6.06 -6.93
N PHE A 32 7.78 5.06 -7.19
CA PHE A 32 8.71 4.52 -6.20
C PHE A 32 9.68 5.58 -5.66
N ARG A 33 10.18 6.46 -6.55
CA ARG A 33 11.03 7.59 -6.17
C ARG A 33 10.27 8.67 -5.40
N GLU A 34 9.05 9.00 -5.82
CA GLU A 34 8.20 9.98 -5.13
C GLU A 34 7.88 9.53 -3.69
N LEU A 35 7.61 8.23 -3.51
CA LEU A 35 7.35 7.62 -2.20
C LEU A 35 8.62 7.42 -1.35
N LYS A 36 9.80 7.79 -1.89
CA LYS A 36 11.12 7.61 -1.27
C LYS A 36 11.39 6.18 -0.79
N ALA A 37 10.76 5.20 -1.44
CA ALA A 37 10.98 3.80 -1.14
C ALA A 37 12.40 3.40 -1.54
N LYS A 38 13.03 2.56 -0.72
CA LYS A 38 14.42 2.09 -0.93
C LYS A 38 14.46 0.66 -1.43
N SER A 39 13.45 -0.15 -1.09
CA SER A 39 13.43 -1.58 -1.35
C SER A 39 12.04 -2.08 -1.71
N LEU A 40 12.00 -3.10 -2.57
CA LEU A 40 10.78 -3.86 -2.86
C LEU A 40 10.71 -5.15 -2.04
N PRO A 41 9.51 -5.67 -1.77
CA PRO A 41 8.22 -5.02 -2.03
C PRO A 41 7.96 -3.90 -1.01
N CYS A 42 7.19 -2.88 -1.42
CA CYS A 42 6.82 -1.76 -0.56
C CYS A 42 5.34 -1.41 -0.73
N VAL A 43 4.71 -0.95 0.36
CA VAL A 43 3.32 -0.51 0.37
C VAL A 43 3.29 0.92 0.86
N ALA A 44 2.60 1.77 0.11
CA ALA A 44 2.24 3.10 0.56
C ALA A 44 0.73 3.21 0.72
N ILE A 45 0.28 3.84 1.79
CA ILE A 45 -1.12 4.11 2.10
C ILE A 45 -1.25 5.63 2.22
N GLU A 46 -2.21 6.22 1.50
CA GLU A 46 -2.38 7.68 1.39
C GLU A 46 -1.09 8.44 1.03
N GLY A 47 -0.24 7.84 0.19
CA GLY A 47 1.04 8.41 -0.23
C GLY A 47 2.16 8.36 0.82
N LYS A 48 1.90 7.80 2.00
CA LYS A 48 2.92 7.53 3.03
C LYS A 48 3.44 6.10 2.88
N LEU A 49 4.76 5.93 2.88
CA LEU A 49 5.38 4.61 2.89
C LEU A 49 5.16 3.95 4.25
N VAL A 50 4.39 2.86 4.29
CA VAL A 50 4.04 2.16 5.53
C VAL A 50 4.85 0.88 5.68
N PHE A 51 4.98 0.11 4.61
CA PHE A 51 5.74 -1.13 4.61
C PHE A 51 6.86 -1.07 3.58
N GLU A 52 8.05 -1.51 3.97
CA GLU A 52 9.24 -1.58 3.12
C GLU A 52 10.00 -2.88 3.38
N SER A 53 10.45 -3.55 2.31
CA SER A 53 11.24 -4.80 2.34
C SER A 53 10.54 -6.03 2.95
N ASN A 54 9.28 -5.92 3.38
CA ASN A 54 8.52 -7.04 3.93
C ASN A 54 7.10 -7.03 3.38
N ILE A 55 6.55 -8.22 3.12
CA ILE A 55 5.14 -8.36 2.71
C ILE A 55 4.32 -8.39 4.01
N PRO A 56 3.44 -7.40 4.25
CA PRO A 56 2.61 -7.39 5.44
C PRO A 56 1.63 -8.57 5.42
N GLN A 57 1.28 -9.04 6.62
CA GLN A 57 0.15 -9.96 6.80
C GLN A 57 -1.17 -9.21 6.55
N GLU A 58 -2.26 -9.97 6.38
CA GLU A 58 -3.60 -9.41 6.19
C GLU A 58 -3.99 -8.46 7.33
N GLU A 59 -3.81 -8.89 8.58
CA GLU A 59 -4.17 -8.11 9.78
C GLU A 59 -3.37 -6.81 9.88
N GLU A 60 -2.07 -6.83 9.59
CA GLU A 60 -1.22 -5.63 9.58
C GLU A 60 -1.63 -4.66 8.46
N LEU A 61 -2.00 -5.18 7.30
CA LEU A 61 -2.45 -4.37 6.18
C LEU A 61 -3.80 -3.71 6.49
N ILE A 62 -4.74 -4.45 7.11
CA ILE A 62 -6.04 -3.90 7.55
C ILE A 62 -5.82 -2.80 8.59
N ALA A 63 -5.04 -3.07 9.63
CA ALA A 63 -4.78 -2.12 10.70
C ALA A 63 -4.19 -0.81 10.16
N ALA A 64 -3.22 -0.90 9.24
CA ALA A 64 -2.60 0.27 8.63
C ALA A 64 -3.56 1.08 7.75
N VAL A 65 -4.46 0.42 7.01
CA VAL A 65 -5.50 1.09 6.23
C VAL A 65 -6.49 1.82 7.14
N GLU A 66 -6.94 1.17 8.22
CA GLU A 66 -7.84 1.78 9.18
C GLU A 66 -7.20 2.95 9.93
N GLU A 67 -5.92 2.84 10.27
CA GLU A 67 -5.16 3.91 10.92
C GLU A 67 -5.03 5.14 10.01
N ALA A 68 -4.67 4.93 8.74
CA ALA A 68 -4.62 6.02 7.76
C ALA A 68 -5.99 6.70 7.58
N SER A 69 -7.06 5.89 7.49
CA SER A 69 -8.43 6.40 7.38
C SER A 69 -8.83 7.28 8.57
N LYS A 70 -8.35 6.97 9.79
CA LYS A 70 -8.58 7.77 11.00
C LYS A 70 -7.75 9.06 11.02
N GLU A 71 -6.49 9.01 10.58
CA GLU A 71 -5.61 10.19 10.51
C GLU A 71 -6.19 11.28 9.60
N THR A 72 -6.79 10.91 8.47
CA THR A 72 -7.39 11.86 7.52
C THR A 72 -8.72 12.46 8.02
N ALA A 73 -9.32 11.88 9.06
CA ALA A 73 -10.56 12.36 9.67
C ALA A 73 -10.37 13.27 10.91
N SER A 74 -9.11 13.54 11.33
CA SER A 74 -8.79 14.39 12.49
C SER A 74 -8.33 15.80 12.14
#